data_AF-A0A2I3I0B2-F1
#
_entry.id   AF-A0A2I3I0B2-F1
#
_cell.length_a   1.000
_cell.length_b   1.000
_cell.length_c   1.000
_cell.angle_alpha   90.00
_cell.angle_beta   90.00
_cell.angle_gamma   90.00
#
_symmetry.space_group_name_H-M   'P 1'
#
loop_
_entity.id
_entity.type
_entity.pdbx_description
1 polymer ?
#
loop_
_entity_poly.entity_id
_entity_poly.type
_entity_poly.pdbx_seq_one_letter_code
_entity_poly.pdbx_strand_id
1 'polypeptide(L)' 'ETTLTQSPAFVQDIDDDMNWYQQKPGEATIFIIQEATTLVSGIPPRFSGSGYGTDFTLTINNIESEDAAYYFCL' A
#
# COMPACT_ATOMS: atom_id res chain seq x y z
N GLU A 1 -15.78 9.40 -7.18
CA GLU A 1 -14.71 9.08 -6.22
C GLU A 1 -14.60 7.57 -6.16
N THR A 2 -13.49 7.02 -6.69
CA THR A 2 -13.26 5.56 -6.71
C THR A 2 -12.12 5.29 -5.75
N THR A 3 -12.39 4.49 -4.73
CA THR A 3 -11.42 4.09 -3.71
C THR A 3 -11.15 2.59 -3.85
N LEU A 4 -9.89 2.20 -3.91
CA LEU A 4 -9.48 0.80 -3.78
C LEU A 4 -8.98 0.61 -2.35
N THR A 5 -9.54 -0.39 -1.68
CA THR A 5 -9.07 -0.88 -0.39
C THR A 5 -8.57 -2.30 -0.58
N GLN A 6 -7.32 -2.56 -0.22
CA GLN A 6 -6.74 -3.90 -0.26
C GLN A 6 -6.24 -4.30 1.13
N SER A 7 -6.59 -5.52 1.54
CA SER A 7 -6.11 -6.15 2.78
C SER A 7 -5.44 -7.49 2.45
N PRO A 8 -4.34 -7.83 3.14
CA PRO A 8 -3.68 -9.13 2.99
C PRO A 8 -4.56 -10.28 3.50
N ALA A 9 -4.43 -11.46 2.90
CA ALA A 9 -5.25 -12.63 3.25
C ALA A 9 -4.80 -13.34 4.55
N PHE A 10 -3.53 -13.17 4.95
CA PHE A 10 -2.97 -13.71 6.18
C PHE A 10 -1.71 -12.93 6.57
N VAL A 11 -1.65 -12.46 7.81
CA VAL A 11 -0.51 -11.75 8.40
C VAL A 11 -0.31 -12.31 9.81
N GLN A 12 0.94 -12.59 10.19
CA GLN A 12 1.27 -12.87 11.59
C GLN A 12 1.15 -11.57 12.39
N ASP A 13 0.97 -11.61 13.71
CA ASP A 13 1.05 -10.39 14.50
C ASP A 13 2.46 -9.78 14.36
N ILE A 14 2.56 -8.70 13.60
CA ILE A 14 3.80 -8.02 13.24
C ILE A 14 3.81 -6.55 13.69
N ASP A 15 3.03 -6.19 14.71
CA ASP A 15 2.97 -4.80 15.21
C ASP A 15 2.61 -3.83 14.05
N ASP A 16 3.42 -2.81 13.78
CA ASP A 16 3.33 -1.94 12.61
C ASP A 16 4.38 -2.22 11.53
N ASP A 17 5.18 -3.30 11.64
CA ASP A 17 6.27 -3.69 10.73
C ASP A 17 5.79 -4.21 9.34
N MET A 18 4.74 -3.62 8.78
CA MET A 18 4.21 -3.94 7.45
C MET A 18 4.55 -2.86 6.42
N ASN A 19 5.03 -3.26 5.25
CA ASN A 19 5.42 -2.35 4.17
C ASN A 19 4.55 -2.54 2.93
N TRP A 20 4.20 -1.46 2.22
CA TRP A 20 3.43 -1.52 0.97
C TRP A 20 4.28 -1.20 -0.27
N TYR A 21 4.06 -1.98 -1.32
CA TYR A 21 4.78 -1.88 -2.59
C TYR A 21 3.82 -1.84 -3.78
N GLN A 22 4.24 -1.16 -4.84
CA GLN A 22 3.59 -1.18 -6.15
C GLN A 22 4.54 -1.73 -7.21
N GLN A 23 4.02 -2.63 -8.05
CA GLN A 23 4.74 -3.17 -9.19
C GLN A 23 3.90 -3.03 -10.46
N LYS A 24 4.38 -2.20 -11.38
CA LYS A 24 3.83 -2.10 -12.74
C LYS A 24 4.47 -3.16 -13.65
N PRO A 25 3.75 -3.73 -14.62
CA PRO A 25 4.31 -4.72 -15.53
C PRO A 25 5.53 -4.18 -16.30
N GLY A 26 6.69 -4.82 -16.13
CA GLY A 26 7.93 -4.43 -16.81
C GLY A 26 8.69 -3.26 -16.16
N GLU A 27 8.22 -2.73 -15.04
CA GLU A 27 8.89 -1.67 -14.27
C GLU A 27 9.47 -2.19 -12.96
N ALA A 28 10.34 -1.38 -12.35
CA ALA A 28 10.86 -1.66 -11.01
C ALA A 28 9.76 -1.53 -9.94
N THR A 29 9.87 -2.32 -8.89
CA THR A 29 9.00 -2.19 -7.71
C THR A 29 9.25 -0.85 -7.02
N ILE A 30 8.17 -0.16 -6.68
CA ILE A 30 8.17 1.11 -5.96
C ILE A 30 7.74 0.86 -4.51
N PHE A 31 8.47 1.44 -3.56
CA PHE A 31 8.12 1.42 -2.14
C PHE A 31 7.20 2.59 -1.80
N ILE A 32 6.03 2.33 -1.24
CA ILE A 32 4.97 3.33 -1.08
C ILE A 32 4.81 3.75 0.39
N ILE A 33 4.64 2.78 1.29
CA ILE A 33 4.32 3.03 2.70
C ILE A 33 5.21 2.16 3.57
N GLN A 34 5.86 2.78 4.54
CA GLN A 34 6.63 2.13 5.60
C GLN A 34 5.83 2.08 6.90
N GLU A 35 6.10 1.09 7.75
CA GLU A 35 5.56 1.01 9.12
C GLU A 35 4.02 1.18 9.16
N ALA A 36 3.33 0.46 8.27
CA ALA A 36 1.88 0.41 8.03
C ALA A 36 1.19 1.72 7.60
N THR A 37 1.72 2.88 7.96
CA THR A 37 1.02 4.17 7.93
C THR A 37 1.84 5.31 7.32
N THR A 38 3.17 5.20 7.32
CA THR A 38 4.06 6.29 6.93
C THR A 38 4.31 6.30 5.44
N LEU A 39 3.76 7.30 4.75
CA LEU A 39 3.97 7.49 3.32
C LEU A 39 5.43 7.86 3.02
N VAL A 40 6.05 7.14 2.08
CA VAL A 40 7.43 7.40 1.64
C VAL A 40 7.49 8.73 0.88
N SER A 41 8.58 9.48 1.08
CA SER A 41 8.79 10.76 0.39
C SER A 41 8.79 10.60 -1.13
N GLY A 42 8.08 11.48 -1.83
CA GLY A 42 7.96 11.45 -3.29
C GLY A 42 6.78 10.63 -3.82
N ILE A 43 6.05 9.92 -2.95
CA ILE A 43 4.82 9.22 -3.31
C ILE A 43 3.63 10.20 -3.24
N PRO A 44 2.69 10.14 -4.21
CA PRO A 44 1.51 11.01 -4.20
C PRO A 44 0.68 10.87 -2.91
N PRO A 45 0.13 11.97 -2.36
CA PRO A 45 -0.62 11.97 -1.09
C PRO A 45 -1.97 11.25 -1.18
N ARG A 46 -2.33 10.73 -2.37
CA ARG A 46 -3.53 9.96 -2.61
C ARG A 46 -3.42 8.52 -2.08
N PHE A 47 -2.20 8.05 -1.77
CA PHE A 47 -1.94 6.79 -1.10
C PHE A 47 -1.94 6.98 0.42
N SER A 48 -2.58 6.06 1.14
CA SER A 48 -2.53 6.01 2.60
C SER A 48 -2.63 4.58 3.10
N GLY A 49 -1.95 4.28 4.20
CA GLY A 49 -1.93 2.98 4.85
C GLY A 49 -2.54 3.09 6.24
N SER A 50 -3.15 2.00 6.69
CA SER A 50 -3.52 1.83 8.09
C SER A 50 -3.41 0.38 8.47
N GLY A 51 -3.15 0.12 9.75
CA GLY A 51 -3.18 -1.21 10.29
C GLY A 51 -2.28 -1.40 11.49
N TYR A 52 -2.48 -2.53 12.16
CA TYR A 52 -1.72 -2.98 13.32
C TYR A 52 -1.93 -4.48 13.52
N GLY A 53 -0.89 -5.19 13.94
CA GLY A 53 -0.93 -6.61 14.28
C GLY A 53 -1.20 -7.47 13.06
N THR A 54 -2.47 -7.75 12.77
CA THR A 54 -2.90 -8.60 11.64
C THR A 54 -3.80 -7.91 10.62
N ASP A 55 -4.32 -6.72 10.95
CA ASP A 55 -5.30 -6.03 10.13
C ASP A 55 -4.65 -4.82 9.46
N PHE A 56 -4.42 -4.92 8.14
CA PHE A 56 -3.81 -3.86 7.34
C PHE A 56 -4.65 -3.52 6.12
N THR A 57 -4.60 -2.26 5.71
CA THR A 57 -5.31 -1.73 4.56
C THR A 57 -4.44 -0.73 3.81
N LEU A 58 -4.35 -0.90 2.49
CA LEU A 58 -3.92 0.16 1.57
C LEU A 58 -5.15 0.86 1.01
N THR A 59 -5.15 2.19 1.05
CA THR A 59 -6.19 3.03 0.46
C THR A 59 -5.58 3.91 -0.62
N ILE A 60 -6.20 3.93 -1.80
CA ILE A 60 -5.86 4.83 -2.90
C ILE A 60 -7.09 5.68 -3.19
N ASN A 61 -6.99 6.98 -2.91
CA ASN A 61 -8.04 7.95 -3.20
C ASN A 61 -7.88 8.50 -4.62
N ASN A 62 -8.99 8.86 -5.27
CA ASN A 62 -8.97 9.46 -6.61
C ASN A 62 -8.12 8.66 -7.62
N ILE A 63 -8.38 7.35 -7.74
CA ILE A 63 -7.63 6.45 -8.63
C ILE A 63 -7.50 7.01 -10.04
N GLU A 64 -6.27 6.97 -10.55
CA GLU A 64 -5.91 7.39 -11.90
C GLU A 64 -5.48 6.18 -12.75
N SER A 65 -5.37 6.35 -14.06
CA SER A 65 -4.92 5.27 -14.96
C SER A 65 -3.50 4.78 -14.65
N GLU A 66 -2.68 5.63 -14.04
CA GLU A 66 -1.32 5.28 -13.61
C GLU A 66 -1.26 4.39 -12.36
N ASP A 67 -2.37 4.23 -11.64
CA ASP A 67 -2.47 3.36 -10.47
C ASP A 67 -2.79 1.90 -10.83
N ALA A 68 -2.92 1.58 -12.13
CA ALA A 68 -3.09 0.21 -12.60
C ALA A 68 -1.79 -0.61 -12.43
N ALA A 69 -1.69 -1.30 -11.29
CA ALA A 69 -0.50 -2.05 -10.88
C ALA A 69 -0.85 -3.21 -9.94
N TYR A 70 0.14 -4.07 -9.67
CA TYR A 70 0.07 -5.02 -8.57
C TYR A 70 0.50 -4.34 -7.27
N TYR A 71 -0.30 -4.50 -6.23
CA TYR A 71 -0.02 -4.02 -4.89
C TYR A 71 0.14 -5.21 -3.96
N PHE A 72 1.19 -5.19 -3.16
CA PHE A 72 1.51 -6.24 -2.21
C PHE A 72 2.21 -5.66 -0.99
N CYS A 73 2.24 -6.45 0.08
CA CYS A 73 2.87 -6.09 1.34
C CYS A 73 3.86 -7.16 1.80
N LEU A 74 4.89 -6.75 2.55
CA LEU A 74 5.93 -7.61 3.14
C LEU A 74 6.26 -7.17 4.56
#